data_AF-A0A845DKE1-F1
#
_entry.id   AF-A0A845DKE1-F1
#
_cell.length_a   1.000
_cell.length_b   1.000
_cell.length_c   1.000
_cell.angle_alpha   90.00
_cell.angle_beta   90.00
_cell.angle_gamma   90.00
#
_symmetry.space_group_name_H-M   'P 1'
#
loop_
_entity.id
_entity.type
_entity.pdbx_description
1 polymer ?
#
loop_
_entity_poly.entity_id
_entity_poly.type
_entity_poly.pdbx_seq_one_letter_code
_entity_poly.pdbx_strand_id
1 'polypeptide(L)' 'MAEAFVKTLKRDYVYVSDCYDAKTTMKLLGQWIYDYNHRAPHSSLGMRSPVEYIKLTQLG' A
#
# COMPACT_ATOMS: atom_id res chain seq x y z
N MET A 1 10.80 7.47 -5.88
CA MET A 1 9.40 7.13 -5.54
C MET A 1 9.09 5.65 -5.70
N ALA A 2 9.27 5.05 -6.88
CA ALA A 2 8.95 3.64 -7.10
C ALA A 2 9.73 2.66 -6.19
N GLU A 3 11.02 2.94 -5.93
CA GLU A 3 11.86 2.10 -5.07
C GLU A 3 11.35 2.03 -3.62
N ALA A 4 11.02 3.19 -3.04
CA ALA A 4 10.47 3.26 -1.68
C ALA A 4 9.13 2.52 -1.57
N PHE A 5 8.28 2.62 -2.60
CA PHE A 5 7.03 1.88 -2.66
C PHE A 5 7.27 0.36 -2.68
N VAL A 6 8.14 -0.14 -3.57
CA VAL A 6 8.46 -1.58 -3.66
C VAL A 6 9.07 -2.09 -2.36
N LYS A 7 9.93 -1.28 -1.70
CA LYS A 7 10.52 -1.63 -0.40
C LYS A 7 9.45 -1.81 0.68
N THR A 8 8.51 -0.88 0.78
CA THR A 8 7.38 -0.96 1.71
C THR A 8 6.49 -2.16 1.40
N LEU A 9 6.13 -2.36 0.13
CA LEU A 9 5.30 -3.48 -0.30
C LEU A 9 5.93 -4.84 0.07
N LYS A 10 7.23 -5.00 -0.17
CA LYS A 10 7.96 -6.22 0.19
C LYS A 10 7.99 -6.44 1.69
N ARG A 11 8.35 -5.41 2.46
CA ARG A 11 8.51 -5.47 3.92
C ARG A 11 7.20 -5.80 4.64
N ASP A 12 6.13 -5.08 4.29
CA ASP A 12 4.89 -5.08 5.09
C ASP A 12 3.88 -6.11 4.61
N TYR A 13 4.02 -6.62 3.39
CA TYR A 13 3.06 -7.54 2.81
C TYR A 13 3.70 -8.83 2.31
N VAL A 14 4.70 -8.75 1.41
CA VAL A 14 5.26 -9.96 0.77
C VAL A 14 5.96 -10.87 1.78
N TYR A 15 6.84 -10.32 2.64
CA TYR A 15 7.62 -11.13 3.57
C TYR A 15 6.84 -11.64 4.79
N VAL A 16 5.61 -11.17 4.97
CA VAL A 16 4.71 -11.59 6.05
C VAL A 16 3.50 -12.37 5.55
N SER A 17 3.41 -12.64 4.24
CA SER A 17 2.32 -13.38 3.62
C SER A 17 2.82 -14.66 2.97
N ASP A 18 1.96 -15.67 2.95
CA ASP A 18 2.25 -16.92 2.26
C ASP A 18 2.05 -16.80 0.74
N CYS A 19 3.14 -16.57 0.02
CA CYS A 19 3.16 -16.48 -1.44
C CYS A 19 3.32 -17.85 -2.11
N TYR A 20 2.40 -18.79 -1.85
CA TYR A 20 2.54 -20.20 -2.26
C TYR A 20 2.67 -20.42 -3.77
N ASP A 21 1.94 -19.64 -4.57
CA ASP A 21 1.96 -19.73 -6.02
C ASP A 21 1.66 -18.37 -6.67
N ALA A 22 1.94 -18.25 -7.96
CA ALA A 22 1.78 -17.00 -8.69
C ALA A 22 0.31 -16.51 -8.73
N LYS A 23 -0.66 -17.40 -8.89
CA LYS A 23 -2.09 -17.04 -8.97
C LYS A 23 -2.59 -16.51 -7.63
N THR A 24 -2.19 -17.14 -6.54
CA THR A 24 -2.51 -16.70 -5.18
C THR A 24 -1.83 -15.37 -4.87
N THR A 25 -0.54 -15.24 -5.18
CA THR A 25 0.22 -14.00 -4.99
C THR A 25 -0.38 -12.84 -5.78
N MET A 26 -0.84 -13.06 -7.01
CA MET A 26 -1.48 -12.02 -7.80
C MET A 26 -2.80 -11.51 -7.20
N LYS A 27 -3.58 -12.39 -6.55
CA LYS A 27 -4.78 -11.97 -5.81
C LYS A 27 -4.43 -11.13 -4.60
N LEU A 28 -3.42 -11.55 -3.84
CA LEU A 28 -2.93 -10.82 -2.66
C LEU A 28 -2.36 -9.46 -3.04
N LEU A 29 -1.64 -9.35 -4.16
CA LEU A 29 -1.06 -8.11 -4.64
C LEU A 29 -2.12 -7.00 -4.82
N GLY A 30 -3.28 -7.34 -5.37
CA GLY A 30 -4.39 -6.39 -5.49
C GLY A 30 -4.88 -5.88 -4.13
N GLN A 31 -4.97 -6.78 -3.14
CA GLN A 31 -5.36 -6.41 -1.77
C GLN A 31 -4.31 -5.53 -1.09
N TRP A 32 -3.02 -5.83 -1.25
CA TRP A 32 -1.93 -5.04 -0.65
C TRP A 32 -1.85 -3.63 -1.22
N ILE A 33 -2.01 -3.48 -2.53
CA ILE A 33 -2.05 -2.17 -3.18
C ILE A 33 -3.27 -1.38 -2.70
N TYR A 34 -4.42 -2.04 -2.54
CA TYR A 34 -5.61 -1.41 -1.99
C TYR A 34 -5.37 -0.92 -0.56
N ASP A 35 -4.81 -1.78 0.29
CA ASP A 35 -4.52 -1.47 1.70
C ASP A 35 -3.53 -0.31 1.84
N TYR A 36 -2.42 -0.34 1.10
CA TYR A 36 -1.45 0.76 1.02
C TYR A 36 -2.12 2.10 0.65
N ASN A 37 -3.01 2.09 -0.34
CA ASN A 37 -3.62 3.33 -0.84
C ASN A 37 -4.79 3.86 0.00
N HIS A 38 -5.51 2.99 0.72
CA HIS A 38 -6.77 3.35 1.38
C HIS A 38 -6.76 3.24 2.89
N ARG A 39 -5.76 2.57 3.49
CA ARG A 39 -5.75 2.23 4.92
C ARG A 39 -4.42 2.53 5.60
N ALA A 40 -3.30 2.26 4.94
CA ALA A 40 -1.99 2.44 5.53
C ALA A 40 -1.75 3.92 5.92
N PRO A 41 -1.41 4.22 7.19
CA PRO A 41 -1.14 5.59 7.59
C PRO A 41 0.30 5.98 7.24
N HIS A 42 0.47 7.14 6.60
CA HIS A 42 1.80 7.67 6.26
C HIS A 42 2.10 8.92 7.06
N SER A 43 3.22 8.92 7.79
CA SER A 43 3.65 10.06 8.62
C SER A 43 3.84 11.35 7.80
N SER A 44 4.39 11.23 6.59
CA SER A 44 4.54 12.36 5.65
C SER A 44 3.22 12.92 5.14
N LEU A 45 2.11 12.17 5.27
CA LEU A 45 0.76 12.57 4.89
C LEU A 45 -0.09 12.98 6.11
N GLY A 46 0.56 13.20 7.27
CA GLY A 46 -0.13 13.50 8.52
C GLY A 46 -0.95 12.31 9.03
N MET A 47 -0.39 11.10 8.91
CA MET A 47 -1.00 9.83 9.34
C MET A 47 -2.26 9.43 8.56
N ARG A 48 -2.39 9.91 7.33
CA ARG A 48 -3.46 9.56 6.40
C ARG A 48 -2.99 8.57 5.36
N SER A 49 -3.92 7.85 4.76
CA SER A 49 -3.67 7.08 3.54
C SER A 49 -3.49 8.00 2.32
N PRO A 50 -2.85 7.54 1.24
CA PRO A 50 -2.70 8.31 0.01
C PRO A 50 -4.02 8.83 -0.55
N VAL A 51 -5.08 8.01 -0.53
CA VAL A 51 -6.40 8.41 -1.04
C VAL A 51 -7.05 9.47 -0.15
N GLU A 52 -6.98 9.34 1.17
CA GLU A 52 -7.47 10.37 2.09
C GLU A 52 -6.73 11.70 1.91
N TYR A 53 -5.41 11.63 1.76
CA TYR A 53 -4.60 12.82 1.52
C TYR A 53 -5.02 13.52 0.22
N ILE A 54 -5.15 12.78 -0.89
CA ILE A 54 -5.58 13.34 -2.18
C ILE A 54 -6.96 13.99 -2.05
N LYS A 55 -7.93 13.31 -1.44
CA LYS A 55 -9.29 13.85 -1.23
C LYS A 55 -9.28 15.17 -0.48
N LEU A 56 -8.46 15.29 0.57
CA LEU A 56 -8.33 16.55 1.32
C LEU A 56 -7.66 17.65 0.51
N THR A 57 -6.59 17.32 -0.23
CA THR A 57 -5.87 18.31 -1.05
C THR A 57 -6.64 18.80 -2.27
N GLN A 58 -7.63 18.05 -2.76
CA GLN A 58 -8.49 18.45 -3.88
C GLN A 58 -9.71 19.26 -3.45
N LEU A 59 -9.98 19.33 -2.14
CA LEU A 59 -11.09 20.08 -1.55
C LEU A 59 -10.67 21.44 -0.98
N GLY A 60 -9.38 21.77 -0.99
CA GLY A 60 -8.82 23.06 -0.57
C GLY A 60 -8.28 23.83 -1.77
#